data_AF-A0A7G5H6L1-F1
#
_entry.id   AF-A0A7G5H6L1-F1
#
_cell.length_a   1.000
_cell.length_b   1.000
_cell.length_c   1.000
_cell.angle_alpha   90.00
_cell.angle_beta   90.00
_cell.angle_gamma   90.00
#
_symmetry.space_group_name_H-M   'P 1'
#
loop_
_entity.id
_entity.type
_entity.pdbx_description
1 polymer ?
#
loop_
_entity_poly.entity_id
_entity_poly.type
_entity_poly.pdbx_seq_one_letter_code
_entity_poly.pdbx_strand_id
1 'polypeptide(L)'
;MKNDSLDLVEPLKAIYYKRFCKTVELKNDAGLIDAYKKVLAPGAGWPEIAQGMKEVGIMTMELYLLGTTLFMIMDIVADFDLVRAMTELASKPRQNEWEAHIAQFHDITTVATANQKWQLVVMQTH
;
A
#
# COMPACT_ATOMS: atom_id res chain seq x y z
N MET A 1 47.82 -25.27 -7.31
CA MET A 1 47.53 -24.38 -6.16
C MET A 1 46.87 -23.14 -6.75
N LYS A 2 45.53 -23.09 -6.77
CA LYS A 2 44.63 -22.37 -5.82
C LYS A 2 44.79 -20.85 -5.95
N ASN A 3 43.82 -20.20 -6.62
CA ASN A 3 42.73 -19.37 -6.06
C ASN A 3 43.20 -17.92 -5.87
N ASP A 4 42.42 -16.87 -6.06
CA ASP A 4 41.06 -16.66 -6.51
C ASP A 4 41.02 -15.18 -6.91
N SER A 5 40.53 -14.87 -8.09
CA SER A 5 40.04 -13.53 -8.40
C SER A 5 38.77 -13.70 -9.21
N LEU A 6 37.84 -14.47 -8.64
CA LEU A 6 36.45 -14.38 -9.00
C LEU A 6 35.99 -13.03 -8.48
N ASP A 7 35.82 -12.09 -9.39
CA ASP A 7 35.01 -10.91 -9.20
C ASP A 7 33.68 -11.36 -8.56
N LEU A 8 33.54 -11.11 -7.26
CA LEU A 8 32.26 -11.17 -6.58
C LEU A 8 31.46 -9.95 -7.03
N VAL A 9 31.00 -9.98 -8.29
CA VAL A 9 29.78 -9.27 -8.63
C VAL A 9 28.71 -10.01 -7.86
N GLU A 10 28.29 -9.46 -6.71
CA GLU A 10 27.10 -9.95 -6.03
C GLU A 10 26.03 -10.15 -7.10
N PRO A 11 25.45 -11.36 -7.24
CA PRO A 11 24.43 -11.57 -8.24
C PRO A 11 23.36 -10.53 -7.95
N LEU A 12 23.01 -9.71 -8.97
CA LEU A 12 21.88 -8.78 -8.93
C LEU A 12 20.75 -9.53 -8.23
N LYS A 13 20.51 -9.17 -6.96
CA LYS A 13 19.53 -9.84 -6.13
C LYS A 13 18.24 -9.60 -6.89
N ALA A 14 17.72 -10.62 -7.57
CA ALA A 14 16.42 -10.52 -8.18
C ALA A 14 15.52 -9.99 -7.06
N ILE A 15 14.95 -8.80 -7.26
CA ILE A 15 14.07 -8.20 -6.27
C ILE A 15 12.80 -9.03 -6.36
N TYR A 16 12.79 -10.15 -5.65
CA TYR A 16 11.60 -10.93 -5.47
C TYR A 16 10.67 -10.08 -4.60
N TYR A 17 9.54 -9.68 -5.17
CA TYR A 17 8.48 -9.00 -4.47
C TYR A 17 7.19 -9.80 -4.59
N LYS A 18 6.30 -9.64 -3.61
CA LYS A 18 4.92 -10.11 -3.68
C LYS A 18 4.03 -8.92 -4.00
N ARG A 19 2.97 -9.14 -4.77
CA ARG A 19 1.99 -8.10 -5.10
C ARG A 19 0.68 -8.36 -4.37
N PHE A 20 0.17 -7.33 -3.69
CA PHE A 20 -1.13 -7.35 -3.04
C PHE A 20 -2.02 -6.28 -3.65
N CYS A 21 -3.22 -6.68 -4.06
CA CYS A 21 -4.21 -5.78 -4.62
C CYS A 21 -5.40 -5.69 -3.67
N LYS A 22 -5.90 -4.48 -3.42
CA LYS A 22 -7.14 -4.27 -2.66
C LYS A 22 -8.03 -3.25 -3.35
N THR A 23 -9.33 -3.29 -3.06
CA THR A 23 -10.27 -2.28 -3.52
C THR A 23 -11.13 -1.75 -2.37
N VAL A 24 -11.56 -0.50 -2.48
CA VAL A 24 -12.53 0.15 -1.59
C VAL A 24 -13.40 1.10 -2.39
N GLU A 25 -14.63 1.31 -1.95
CA GLU A 25 -15.48 2.34 -2.52
C GLU A 25 -15.23 3.68 -1.82
N LEU A 26 -15.17 4.75 -2.62
CA LEU A 26 -15.26 6.12 -2.14
C LEU A 26 -16.72 6.55 -2.09
N LYS A 27 -17.02 7.51 -1.22
CA LYS A 27 -18.33 8.16 -1.22
C LYS A 27 -18.57 8.78 -2.59
N ASN A 28 -19.75 8.55 -3.16
CA ASN A 28 -20.14 9.08 -4.46
C ASN A 28 -20.50 10.58 -4.38
N ASP A 29 -19.49 11.40 -4.09
CA ASP A 29 -19.57 12.85 -4.00
C ASP A 29 -18.37 13.44 -4.76
N ALA A 30 -18.65 14.23 -5.79
CA ALA A 30 -17.60 14.77 -6.66
C ALA A 30 -16.60 15.66 -5.91
N GLY A 31 -17.07 16.44 -4.93
CA GLY A 31 -16.22 17.31 -4.11
C GLY A 31 -15.28 16.51 -3.21
N LEU A 32 -15.79 15.44 -2.58
CA LEU A 32 -14.97 14.54 -1.78
C LEU A 32 -13.96 13.77 -2.64
N ILE A 33 -14.33 13.32 -3.83
CA ILE A 33 -13.42 12.64 -4.76
C ILE A 33 -12.29 13.58 -5.19
N ASP A 34 -12.59 14.83 -5.52
CA ASP A 34 -11.55 15.80 -5.91
C ASP A 34 -10.66 16.21 -4.73
N ALA A 35 -11.21 16.30 -3.51
CA ALA A 35 -10.42 16.47 -2.31
C ALA A 35 -9.50 15.27 -2.05
N TYR A 36 -10.01 14.04 -2.22
CA TYR A 36 -9.24 12.81 -2.08
C TYR A 36 -8.03 12.77 -3.03
N LYS A 37 -8.24 13.10 -4.32
CA LYS A 37 -7.16 13.19 -5.31
C LYS A 37 -6.09 14.19 -4.90
N LYS A 38 -6.45 15.32 -4.30
CA LYS A 38 -5.50 16.34 -3.82
C LYS A 38 -4.69 15.83 -2.63
N VAL A 39 -5.32 15.13 -1.69
CA VAL A 39 -4.64 14.54 -0.52
C VAL A 39 -3.57 13.54 -0.94
N LEU A 40 -3.81 12.79 -2.02
CA LEU A 40 -2.90 11.76 -2.55
C LEU A 40 -2.08 12.19 -3.77
N ALA A 41 -2.16 13.46 -4.17
CA ALA A 41 -1.38 13.95 -5.28
C ALA A 41 0.12 13.75 -5.02
N PRO A 42 0.94 13.55 -6.06
CA PRO A 42 2.38 13.42 -5.90
C PRO A 42 2.96 14.56 -5.05
N GLY A 43 3.58 14.22 -3.92
CA GLY A 43 4.17 15.18 -2.98
C GLY A 43 3.20 15.77 -1.93
N ALA A 44 1.90 15.48 -1.98
CA ALA A 44 0.93 15.94 -0.99
C ALA A 44 0.83 15.02 0.24
N GLY A 45 1.13 13.73 0.06
CA GLY A 45 1.16 12.75 1.15
C GLY A 45 2.20 13.10 2.22
N TRP A 46 1.94 12.67 3.46
CA TRP A 46 2.83 12.94 4.58
C TRP A 46 4.11 12.08 4.51
N PRO A 47 5.31 12.66 4.69
CA PRO A 47 6.56 11.92 4.57
C PRO A 47 6.68 10.77 5.58
N GLU A 48 6.10 10.90 6.77
CA GLU A 48 6.08 9.87 7.82
C GLU A 48 5.36 8.61 7.36
N ILE A 49 4.33 8.75 6.53
CA ILE A 49 3.55 7.62 6.01
C ILE A 49 4.35 6.85 4.97
N ALA A 50 4.97 7.57 4.02
CA ALA A 50 5.85 6.95 3.04
C ALA A 50 7.06 6.27 3.69
N GLN A 51 7.60 6.86 4.76
CA GLN A 51 8.69 6.29 5.54
C GLN A 51 8.25 5.04 6.32
N GLY A 52 7.12 5.12 7.04
CA GLY A 52 6.57 4.00 7.79
C GLY A 52 6.26 2.79 6.90
N MET A 53 5.71 3.02 5.70
CA MET A 53 5.49 1.98 4.69
C MET A 53 6.78 1.27 4.29
N LYS A 54 7.85 2.03 3.99
CA LYS A 54 9.15 1.46 3.61
C LYS A 54 9.76 0.63 4.73
N GLU A 55 9.67 1.10 5.96
CA GLU A 55 10.25 0.42 7.14
C GLU A 55 9.61 -0.96 7.39
N VAL A 56 8.31 -1.11 7.10
CA VAL A 56 7.62 -2.40 7.26
C VAL A 56 7.74 -3.30 6.03
N GLY A 57 8.47 -2.87 4.99
CA GLY A 57 8.74 -3.68 3.80
C GLY A 57 7.79 -3.45 2.62
N ILE A 58 7.02 -2.36 2.61
CA ILE A 58 6.26 -1.93 1.43
C ILE A 58 7.18 -1.14 0.50
N MET A 59 7.38 -1.65 -0.70
CA MET A 59 8.30 -1.10 -1.69
C MET A 59 7.62 -0.02 -2.53
N THR A 60 6.41 -0.29 -2.99
CA THR A 60 5.60 0.63 -3.79
C THR A 60 4.14 0.53 -3.36
N MET A 61 3.43 1.65 -3.48
CA MET A 61 1.97 1.71 -3.34
C MET A 61 1.42 2.62 -4.43
N GLU A 62 0.52 2.07 -5.23
CA GLU A 62 -0.18 2.78 -6.30
C GLU A 62 -1.68 2.73 -6.04
N LEU A 63 -2.35 3.83 -6.36
CA LEU A 63 -3.79 3.98 -6.21
C LEU A 63 -4.39 4.40 -7.55
N TYR A 64 -5.31 3.60 -8.06
CA TYR A 64 -6.05 3.81 -9.31
C TYR A 64 -7.52 4.03 -8.98
N LEU A 65 -8.15 5.03 -9.57
CA LEU A 65 -9.55 5.36 -9.32
C LEU A 65 -10.38 5.19 -10.59
N LEU A 66 -11.43 4.35 -10.53
CA LEU A 66 -12.43 4.15 -11.57
C LEU A 66 -13.81 4.52 -11.03
N GLY A 67 -14.36 5.67 -11.43
CA GLY A 67 -15.59 6.18 -10.82
C GLY A 67 -15.38 6.43 -9.32
N THR A 68 -16.09 5.66 -8.49
CA THR A 68 -15.93 5.64 -7.02
C THR A 68 -15.06 4.50 -6.51
N THR A 69 -14.73 3.53 -7.37
CA THR A 69 -13.97 2.34 -6.99
C THR A 69 -12.48 2.67 -7.00
N LEU A 70 -11.87 2.63 -5.82
CA LEU A 70 -10.45 2.85 -5.63
C LEU A 70 -9.72 1.51 -5.52
N PHE A 71 -8.76 1.29 -6.40
CA PHE A 71 -7.93 0.10 -6.49
C PHE A 71 -6.50 0.40 -6.04
N MET A 72 -6.04 -0.30 -5.01
CA MET A 72 -4.68 -0.23 -4.50
C MET A 72 -3.85 -1.40 -4.99
N ILE A 73 -2.65 -1.12 -5.49
CA ILE A 73 -1.60 -2.11 -5.77
C ILE A 73 -0.42 -1.83 -4.85
N MET A 74 0.08 -2.87 -4.20
CA MET A 74 1.21 -2.78 -3.27
C MET A 74 2.22 -3.86 -3.61
N ASP A 75 3.47 -3.46 -3.88
CA ASP A 75 4.59 -4.39 -3.94
C ASP A 75 5.33 -4.39 -2.62
N ILE A 76 5.62 -5.59 -2.12
CA ILE A 76 6.24 -5.81 -0.81
C ILE A 76 7.38 -6.81 -0.93
N VAL A 77 8.31 -6.78 0.02
CA VAL A 77 9.45 -7.71 0.06
C VAL A 77 9.00 -9.19 0.08
N ALA A 78 9.80 -10.10 -0.50
CA ALA A 78 9.39 -11.50 -0.66
C ALA A 78 9.04 -12.24 0.65
N ASP A 79 9.73 -11.92 1.72
CA ASP A 79 9.57 -12.50 3.06
C ASP A 79 8.51 -11.80 3.92
N PHE A 80 7.67 -10.96 3.29
CA PHE A 80 6.68 -10.18 4.01
C PHE A 80 5.65 -11.05 4.74
N ASP A 81 5.61 -10.89 6.06
CA ASP A 81 4.52 -11.34 6.92
C ASP A 81 3.48 -10.22 7.01
N LEU A 82 2.34 -10.42 6.34
CA LEU A 82 1.29 -9.42 6.25
C LEU A 82 0.74 -9.01 7.62
N VAL A 83 0.53 -9.96 8.54
CA VAL A 83 -0.05 -9.66 9.85
C VAL A 83 0.93 -8.85 10.67
N ARG A 84 2.18 -9.29 10.74
CA ARG A 84 3.23 -8.58 11.46
C ARG A 84 3.46 -7.19 10.90
N ALA A 85 3.63 -7.05 9.58
CA ALA A 85 3.94 -5.78 8.93
C ALA A 85 2.80 -4.76 9.08
N MET A 86 1.54 -5.18 8.92
CA MET A 86 0.40 -4.27 9.12
C MET A 86 0.24 -3.87 10.59
N THR A 87 0.52 -4.78 11.53
CA THR A 87 0.50 -4.47 12.97
C THR A 87 1.58 -3.45 13.32
N GLU A 88 2.80 -3.63 12.79
CA GLU A 88 3.88 -2.67 12.99
C GLU A 88 3.55 -1.32 12.32
N LEU A 89 2.99 -1.33 11.11
CA LEU A 89 2.63 -0.12 10.38
C LEU A 89 1.63 0.73 11.18
N ALA A 90 0.60 0.11 11.76
CA ALA A 90 -0.39 0.79 12.61
C ALA A 90 0.21 1.50 13.83
N SER A 91 1.42 1.11 14.25
CA SER A 91 2.16 1.74 15.34
C SER A 91 3.09 2.88 14.89
N LYS A 92 3.31 3.06 13.58
CA LYS A 92 4.21 4.09 13.05
C LYS A 92 3.67 5.51 13.30
N PRO A 93 4.57 6.50 13.42
CA PRO A 93 4.16 7.89 13.64
C PRO A 93 3.12 8.36 12.62
N ARG A 94 2.06 8.99 13.11
CA ARG A 94 0.96 9.57 12.33
C ARG A 94 0.15 8.57 11.48
N GLN A 95 0.45 7.27 11.51
CA GLN A 95 -0.29 6.26 10.73
C GLN A 95 -1.78 6.28 11.05
N ASN A 96 -2.13 6.25 12.35
CA ASN A 96 -3.53 6.26 12.78
C ASN A 96 -4.26 7.56 12.39
N GLU A 97 -3.57 8.71 12.44
CA GLU A 97 -4.13 9.99 12.01
C GLU A 97 -4.37 10.02 10.50
N TRP A 98 -3.41 9.52 9.73
CA TRP A 98 -3.52 9.42 8.28
C TRP A 98 -4.64 8.48 7.86
N GLU A 99 -4.73 7.29 8.49
CA GLU A 99 -5.81 6.35 8.24
C GLU A 99 -7.17 6.94 8.60
N ALA A 100 -7.28 7.65 9.73
CA ALA A 100 -8.51 8.34 10.12
C ALA A 100 -8.88 9.45 9.12
N HIS A 101 -7.91 10.20 8.59
CA HIS A 101 -8.14 11.23 7.59
C HIS A 101 -8.62 10.63 6.25
N ILE A 102 -7.88 9.67 5.72
CA ILE A 102 -8.24 8.94 4.49
C ILE A 102 -9.58 8.23 4.65
N ALA A 103 -9.90 7.75 5.86
CA ALA A 103 -11.12 7.04 6.12
C ALA A 103 -12.40 7.85 5.89
N GLN A 104 -12.32 9.18 5.95
CA GLN A 104 -13.44 10.12 5.75
C GLN A 104 -14.00 10.07 4.33
N PHE A 105 -13.17 9.70 3.35
CA PHE A 105 -13.52 9.66 1.94
C PHE A 105 -14.17 8.34 1.52
N HIS A 106 -13.91 7.27 2.27
CA HIS A 106 -14.38 5.93 1.91
C HIS A 106 -15.86 5.76 2.26
N ASP A 107 -16.56 5.03 1.41
CA ASP A 107 -17.90 4.57 1.69
C ASP A 107 -17.84 3.29 2.55
N ILE A 108 -18.39 3.37 3.75
CA ILE A 108 -18.49 2.24 4.69
C ILE A 108 -19.87 1.60 4.68
N THR A 109 -20.83 2.16 3.93
CA THR A 109 -22.20 1.65 3.86
C THR A 109 -22.32 0.40 2.99
N THR A 110 -21.36 0.19 2.09
CA THR A 110 -21.27 -0.95 1.18
C THR A 110 -20.60 -2.18 1.80
N VAL A 111 -20.07 -2.07 3.02
CA VAL A 111 -19.34 -3.16 3.70
C VAL A 111 -20.00 -3.52 5.04
N ALA A 112 -20.09 -4.81 5.36
CA ALA A 112 -20.78 -5.28 6.57
C ALA A 112 -20.01 -4.95 7.88
N THR A 113 -18.70 -4.68 7.82
CA THR A 113 -17.87 -4.26 8.97
C THR A 113 -16.73 -3.34 8.54
N ALA A 114 -16.23 -2.48 9.45
CA ALA A 114 -15.06 -1.63 9.20
C ALA A 114 -13.78 -2.44 8.87
N ASN A 115 -13.67 -3.67 9.36
CA ASN A 115 -12.58 -4.60 9.04
C ASN A 115 -12.63 -5.11 7.59
N GLN A 116 -13.77 -4.95 6.91
CA GLN A 116 -13.97 -5.29 5.50
C GLN A 116 -13.82 -4.06 4.59
N LYS A 117 -13.40 -2.91 5.11
CA LYS A 117 -13.31 -1.67 4.32
C LYS A 117 -12.47 -1.84 3.05
N TRP A 118 -11.34 -2.51 3.15
CA TRP A 118 -10.51 -2.87 2.00
C TRP A 118 -10.71 -4.34 1.65
N GLN A 119 -11.24 -4.60 0.46
CA GLN A 119 -11.48 -5.94 -0.07
C GLN A 119 -10.23 -6.44 -0.80
N LEU A 120 -9.80 -7.67 -0.51
CA LEU A 120 -8.68 -8.30 -1.22
C LEU A 120 -9.09 -8.62 -2.67
N VAL A 121 -8.27 -8.24 -3.63
CA VAL A 121 -8.43 -8.64 -5.03
C VAL A 121 -7.41 -9.73 -5.34
N VAL A 122 -7.90 -10.91 -5.70
CA VAL A 122 -7.08 -12.10 -5.93
C VAL A 122 -6.75 -12.23 -7.42
N MET A 123 -5.46 -12.32 -7.72
CA MET A 123 -4.96 -12.63 -9.07
C MET A 123 -5.56 -13.96 -9.57
N GLN A 124 -6.12 -13.95 -10.79
CA GLN A 124 -6.75 -15.15 -11.38
C GLN A 124 -5.81 -15.90 -12.34
N THR A 125 -4.87 -15.19 -12.99
CA THR A 125 -3.96 -15.74 -13.99
C THR A 125 -2.56 -15.16 -13.85
N HIS A 126 -1.57 -15.88 -14.39
CA HIS A 126 -0.13 -15.60 -14.34
C HIS A 126 0.32 -14.74 -15.52
#